data_AF-A0A929J1L5-F1
#
_entry.id   AF-A0A929J1L5-F1
#
_cell.length_a   1.000
_cell.length_b   1.000
_cell.length_c   1.000
_cell.angle_alpha   90.00
_cell.angle_beta   90.00
_cell.angle_gamma   90.00
#
_symmetry.space_group_name_H-M   'P 1'
#
loop_
_entity.id
_entity.type
_entity.pdbx_description
1 polymer ?
#
loop_
_entity_poly.entity_id
_entity_poly.type
_entity_poly.pdbx_seq_one_letter_code
_entity_poly.pdbx_strand_id
1 'polypeptide(L)'
;MKKKTVYEQPFNEHIKHLLRLEHLFSGMMYHLKGPSGWDSHAVIIGLNQVLEFVVRFDLSNELGKDLDYYAQTLKNWQTTPSVDNDRIEN
;
A
#
# COMPACT_ATOMS: atom_id res chain seq x y z
N MET A 1 -20.86 -3.20 21.91
CA MET A 1 -20.13 -2.04 21.35
C MET A 1 -20.60 -1.81 19.93
N LYS A 2 -20.95 -0.57 19.54
CA LYS A 2 -21.27 -0.23 18.14
C LYS A 2 -20.01 -0.39 17.29
N LYS A 3 -20.12 -1.04 16.12
CA LYS A 3 -19.01 -1.20 15.17
C LYS A 3 -18.65 0.18 14.63
N LYS A 4 -17.41 0.64 14.84
CA LYS A 4 -16.91 1.90 14.29
C LYS A 4 -16.55 1.66 12.82
N THR A 5 -17.11 2.46 11.92
CA THR A 5 -16.73 2.48 10.51
C THR A 5 -15.71 3.59 10.30
N VAL A 6 -14.63 3.30 9.57
CA VAL A 6 -13.57 4.25 9.21
C VAL A 6 -13.64 4.50 7.71
N TYR A 7 -13.45 5.75 7.31
CA TYR A 7 -13.39 6.18 5.92
C TYR A 7 -12.06 6.89 5.68
N GLU A 8 -11.39 6.53 4.60
CA GLU A 8 -10.15 7.15 4.16
C GLU A 8 -10.41 7.96 2.89
N GLN A 9 -9.94 9.20 2.87
CA GLN A 9 -10.06 10.10 1.72
C GLN A 9 -8.65 10.42 1.22
N PRO A 10 -8.27 10.00 0.00
CA PRO A 10 -7.00 10.43 -0.57
C PRO A 10 -7.04 11.93 -0.86
N PHE A 11 -6.00 12.64 -0.44
CA PHE A 11 -5.86 14.09 -0.63
C PHE A 11 -5.02 14.46 -1.86
N ASN A 12 -4.37 13.49 -2.50
CA ASN A 12 -3.64 13.67 -3.76
C ASN A 12 -3.71 12.37 -4.59
N GLU A 13 -3.36 12.48 -5.88
CA GLU A 13 -3.40 11.33 -6.79
C GLU A 13 -2.41 10.23 -6.37
N HIS A 14 -1.27 10.60 -5.81
CA HIS A 14 -0.30 9.64 -5.30
C HIS A 14 -0.88 8.70 -4.23
N ILE A 15 -1.51 9.24 -3.17
CA ILE A 15 -2.17 8.44 -2.12
C ILE A 15 -3.37 7.68 -2.69
N LYS A 16 -4.13 8.26 -3.61
CA LYS A 16 -5.25 7.58 -4.29
C LYS A 16 -4.78 6.34 -5.05
N HIS A 17 -3.63 6.43 -5.71
CA HIS A 17 -2.99 5.33 -6.42
C HIS A 17 -2.56 4.21 -5.46
N LEU A 18 -1.90 4.57 -4.35
CA LEU A 18 -1.49 3.60 -3.33
C LEU A 18 -2.70 2.88 -2.70
N LEU A 19 -3.75 3.60 -2.31
CA LEU A 19 -4.98 3.01 -1.76
C LEU A 19 -5.67 2.09 -2.78
N ARG A 20 -5.67 2.46 -4.06
CA ARG A 20 -6.21 1.60 -5.12
C ARG A 20 -5.41 0.31 -5.26
N LEU A 21 -4.08 0.39 -5.24
CA LEU A 21 -3.22 -0.79 -5.30
C LEU A 21 -3.41 -1.69 -4.08
N GLU A 22 -3.42 -1.13 -2.88
CA GLU A 22 -3.71 -1.85 -1.63
C GLU A 22 -5.04 -2.63 -1.72
N HIS A 23 -6.09 -1.97 -2.21
CA HIS A 23 -7.40 -2.60 -2.38
C HIS A 23 -7.36 -3.77 -3.37
N LEU A 24 -6.70 -3.58 -4.52
CA LEU A 24 -6.54 -4.63 -5.54
C LEU A 24 -5.76 -5.82 -4.98
N PHE A 25 -4.64 -5.58 -4.31
CA PHE A 25 -3.86 -6.65 -3.69
C PHE A 25 -4.66 -7.38 -2.60
N SER A 26 -5.37 -6.65 -1.75
CA SER A 26 -6.21 -7.25 -0.71
C SER A 26 -7.30 -8.15 -1.29
N GLY A 27 -7.97 -7.71 -2.35
CA GLY A 27 -8.99 -8.50 -3.05
C GLY A 27 -8.40 -9.76 -3.70
N MET A 28 -7.26 -9.63 -4.39
CA MET A 28 -6.58 -10.79 -4.98
C MET A 28 -6.12 -11.78 -3.91
N MET A 29 -5.51 -11.32 -2.81
CA MET A 29 -5.05 -12.17 -1.71
C MET A 29 -6.18 -12.89 -1.00
N TYR A 30 -7.37 -12.29 -0.95
CA TYR A 30 -8.58 -12.94 -0.45
C TYR A 30 -9.01 -14.10 -1.37
N HIS A 31 -9.14 -13.83 -2.67
CA HIS A 31 -9.57 -14.84 -3.66
C HIS A 31 -8.51 -15.92 -3.91
N LEU A 32 -7.23 -15.64 -3.73
CA LEU A 32 -6.17 -16.64 -3.91
C LEU A 32 -6.35 -17.89 -3.02
N LYS A 33 -7.07 -17.75 -1.90
CA LYS A 33 -7.36 -18.84 -0.96
C LYS A 33 -8.63 -19.63 -1.29
N GLY A 34 -9.40 -19.18 -2.28
CA GLY A 34 -10.69 -19.75 -2.64
C GLY A 34 -10.55 -20.96 -3.60
N PRO A 35 -11.38 -22.01 -3.45
CA PRO A 35 -11.26 -23.23 -4.23
C PRO A 35 -12.01 -23.19 -5.58
N SER A 36 -12.73 -22.10 -5.90
CA SER A 36 -13.60 -22.05 -7.06
C SER A 36 -12.94 -21.45 -8.30
N GLY A 37 -13.45 -21.78 -9.49
CA GLY A 37 -13.03 -21.11 -10.72
C GLY A 37 -13.29 -19.60 -10.72
N TRP A 38 -14.30 -19.14 -9.97
CA TRP A 38 -14.60 -17.72 -9.79
C TRP A 38 -13.51 -16.99 -9.01
N ASP A 39 -12.88 -17.67 -8.05
CA ASP A 39 -11.76 -17.12 -7.30
C ASP A 39 -10.55 -16.90 -8.20
N SER A 40 -10.22 -17.90 -9.03
CA SER A 40 -9.15 -17.77 -10.02
C SER A 40 -9.43 -16.65 -11.03
N HIS A 41 -10.68 -16.55 -11.51
CA HIS A 41 -11.09 -15.49 -12.41
C HIS A 41 -10.96 -14.09 -11.76
N ALA A 42 -11.37 -13.94 -10.50
CA ALA A 42 -11.22 -12.69 -9.75
C ALA A 42 -9.74 -12.29 -9.58
N VAL A 43 -8.86 -13.24 -9.29
CA VAL A 43 -7.41 -12.98 -9.21
C VAL A 43 -6.85 -12.52 -10.56
N ILE A 44 -7.23 -13.17 -11.67
CA ILE A 44 -6.76 -12.78 -13.01
C ILE A 44 -7.24 -11.37 -13.38
N ILE A 45 -8.49 -11.01 -13.06
CA ILE A 45 -8.99 -9.64 -13.25
C ILE A 45 -8.16 -8.64 -12.45
N GLY A 46 -7.89 -8.92 -11.17
CA GLY A 46 -7.07 -8.06 -10.33
C GLY A 46 -5.66 -7.88 -10.87
N LEU A 47 -5.03 -8.96 -11.36
CA LEU A 47 -3.69 -8.91 -11.97
C LEU A 47 -3.68 -8.03 -13.22
N ASN A 48 -4.67 -8.15 -14.10
CA ASN A 48 -4.80 -7.30 -15.28
C ASN A 48 -4.95 -5.83 -14.90
N GLN A 49 -5.75 -5.52 -13.87
CA GLN A 49 -5.91 -4.15 -13.37
C GLN A 49 -4.61 -3.58 -12.78
N VAL A 50 -3.84 -4.39 -12.05
CA VAL A 50 -2.51 -3.99 -11.56
C VAL A 50 -1.56 -3.76 -12.74
N LEU A 51 -1.57 -4.62 -13.77
CA LEU A 51 -0.73 -4.48 -14.94
C LEU A 51 -1.04 -3.18 -15.71
N GLU A 52 -2.31 -2.89 -15.96
CA GLU A 52 -2.74 -1.64 -16.58
C GLU A 52 -2.32 -0.41 -15.75
N PHE A 53 -2.33 -0.54 -14.43
CA PHE A 53 -1.94 0.50 -13.50
C PHE A 53 -0.44 0.81 -13.61
N VAL A 54 0.43 -0.21 -13.48
CA VAL A 54 1.90 -0.04 -13.51
C VAL A 54 2.44 0.40 -14.87
N VAL A 55 1.70 0.16 -15.96
CA VAL A 55 2.08 0.66 -17.29
C VAL A 55 1.83 2.17 -17.42
N ARG A 56 0.82 2.71 -16.74
CA ARG A 56 0.43 4.12 -16.83
C ARG A 56 1.12 4.99 -15.80
N PHE A 57 1.56 4.39 -14.70
CA PHE A 57 2.07 5.08 -13.53
C PHE A 57 3.45 4.55 -13.17
N ASP A 58 4.40 5.46 -13.02
CA ASP A 58 5.79 5.15 -12.67
C ASP A 58 5.92 4.85 -11.16
N LEU A 59 5.28 3.75 -10.75
CA LEU A 59 5.14 3.35 -9.35
C LEU A 59 6.50 3.22 -8.65
N SER A 60 7.49 2.66 -9.34
CA SER A 60 8.82 2.42 -8.77
C SER A 60 9.52 3.72 -8.39
N ASN A 61 9.47 4.73 -9.26
CA ASN A 61 10.11 6.02 -8.97
C ASN A 61 9.35 6.83 -7.92
N GLU A 62 8.02 6.77 -7.90
CA GLU A 62 7.23 7.44 -6.86
C GLU A 62 7.45 6.80 -5.49
N LEU A 63 7.31 5.48 -5.39
CA LEU A 63 7.58 4.75 -4.14
C LEU A 63 9.02 4.94 -3.65
N GLY A 64 9.99 4.98 -4.56
CA GLY A 64 11.39 5.24 -4.21
C GLY A 64 11.55 6.58 -3.49
N LYS A 65 10.92 7.64 -4.00
CA LYS A 65 10.95 8.96 -3.38
C LYS A 65 10.28 8.97 -2.00
N ASP A 66 9.17 8.27 -1.85
CA ASP A 66 8.49 8.19 -0.54
C ASP A 66 9.32 7.43 0.48
N LEU A 67 9.89 6.29 0.08
CA LEU A 67 10.77 5.51 0.94
C LEU A 67 11.99 6.31 1.37
N ASP A 68 12.61 7.05 0.45
CA ASP A 68 13.73 7.96 0.78
C ASP A 68 13.29 9.05 1.75
N TYR A 69 12.12 9.65 1.53
CA TYR A 69 11.56 10.67 2.42
C TYR A 69 11.31 10.11 3.83
N TYR A 70 10.69 8.93 3.94
CA TYR A 70 10.42 8.29 5.22
C TYR A 70 11.71 7.85 5.92
N ALA A 71 12.69 7.33 5.19
CA ALA A 71 14.00 6.97 5.74
C ALA A 71 14.73 8.19 6.33
N GLN A 72 14.74 9.32 5.61
CA GLN A 72 15.31 10.57 6.13
C GLN A 72 14.54 11.10 7.34
N THR A 73 13.22 11.00 7.33
CA THR A 73 12.37 11.39 8.46
C THR A 73 12.70 10.57 9.70
N LEU A 74 12.79 9.24 9.57
CA LEU A 74 13.17 8.32 10.64
C LEU A 74 14.58 8.62 11.17
N LYS A 75 15.55 8.91 10.30
CA LYS A 75 16.89 9.32 10.71
C LYS A 75 16.89 10.57 11.57
N ASN A 76 16.04 11.57 11.26
CA ASN A 76 15.94 12.77 12.08
C ASN A 76 15.37 12.46 13.48
N TRP A 77 14.43 11.52 13.58
CA TRP A 77 13.87 11.09 14.87
C TRP A 77 14.89 10.47 15.81
N GLN A 78 15.98 9.87 15.30
CA GLN A 78 17.04 9.30 16.14
C GLN A 78 17.69 10.32 17.09
N THR A 79 17.69 11.60 16.70
CA THR A 79 18.25 12.68 17.50
C THR A 79 17.27 13.26 18.53
N THR A 80 16.01 12.80 18.52
CA THR A 80 14.95 13.33 19.38
C THR A 80 14.98 12.66 20.77
N PRO A 81 14.96 13.43 21.87
CA PRO A 81 14.94 12.86 23.22
C PRO A 81 13.75 11.92 23.45
N SER A 82 13.97 10.84 24.19
CA SER A 82 12.94 9.84 24.55
C SER A 82 12.40 9.00 23.37
N VAL A 83 13.05 9.06 22.21
CA VAL A 83 12.77 8.16 21.09
C VAL A 83 13.55 6.86 21.26
N ASP A 84 12.88 5.75 20.98
CA ASP A 84 13.45 4.41 21.00
C ASP A 84 14.23 4.15 19.70
N ASN A 85 15.56 4.27 19.78
CA ASN A 85 16.44 4.11 18.62
C ASN A 85 16.50 2.68 18.09
N ASP A 86 16.34 1.67 18.95
CA ASP A 86 16.37 0.26 18.55
C ASP A 86 15.19 -0.05 17.60
N ARG A 87 14.06 0.63 17.75
CA ARG A 87 12.90 0.49 16.86
C ARG A 87 12.99 1.29 15.56
N ILE A 88 13.93 2.23 15.44
CA ILE A 88 14.13 3.04 14.24
C ILE A 88 15.15 2.41 13.29
N GLU A 89 16.16 1.71 13.83
CA GLU A 89 17.22 1.10 13.02
C GLU A 89 16.85 -0.28 12.43
N ASN A 90 15.80 -0.94 12.93
CA ASN A 90 15.28 -2.22 12.44
C ASN A 90 14.24 -2.05 11.31
#